data_AF-A0A960PFL3-F1
#
_entry.id   AF-A0A960PFL3-F1
#
_cell.length_a   1.000
_cell.length_b   1.000
_cell.length_c   1.000
_cell.angle_alpha   90.00
_cell.angle_beta   90.00
_cell.angle_gamma   90.00
#
_symmetry.space_group_name_H-M   'P 1'
#
loop_
_entity.id
_entity.type
_entity.pdbx_description
1 polymer ?
#
loop_
_entity_poly.entity_id
_entity_poly.type
_entity_poly.pdbx_seq_one_letter_code
_entity_poly.pdbx_strand_id
1 'polypeptide(L)'
;MGLWQRIKRMFRAGTGAALDRVENPEMVLQQTVRDMRDRVPELNNSVAQVMATERLLKKNNERLSEQVVDLDSKIKASVKMGRDDIATAYIGQLQQAQLDLEKTAAQLEYAENASKQALKARDNYVVNMKQRTAEAMQLISASKQAKLQEQLAQTMESFDIGDDSSTFNEMREKIDRRVAAAEAKLQLGTSSVDNKMQDIEREAMDIQLQDKLLSYKQEMGLLGEGSSKDTKQISAGEEENTSEEKSTEALLAEAEKLLNGSGE
;
A
#
# COMPACT_ATOMS: atom_id res chain seq x y z
N MET A 1 -4.48 -4.03 -30.18
CA MET A 1 -5.09 -5.01 -29.25
C MET A 1 -4.19 -5.13 -28.02
N GLY A 2 -4.72 -5.03 -26.80
CA GLY A 2 -3.91 -5.09 -25.57
C GLY A 2 -3.34 -6.48 -25.25
N LEU A 3 -2.21 -6.53 -24.53
CA LEU A 3 -1.51 -7.77 -24.17
C LEU A 3 -2.42 -8.80 -23.48
N TRP A 4 -3.25 -8.35 -22.53
CA TRP A 4 -4.24 -9.19 -21.83
C TRP A 4 -5.16 -9.97 -22.77
N GLN A 5 -5.66 -9.32 -23.84
CA GLN A 5 -6.54 -9.95 -24.81
C GLN A 5 -5.79 -10.93 -25.75
N ARG A 6 -4.46 -10.82 -25.85
CA ARG A 6 -3.63 -11.85 -26.50
C ARG A 6 -3.49 -13.07 -25.57
N ILE A 7 -3.19 -12.85 -24.30
CA ILE A 7 -3.02 -13.93 -23.31
C ILE A 7 -4.34 -14.71 -23.09
N LYS A 8 -5.44 -14.01 -22.79
CA LYS A 8 -6.77 -14.63 -22.61
C LYS A 8 -7.22 -15.43 -23.84
N ARG A 9 -6.86 -14.99 -25.05
CA ARG A 9 -7.11 -15.74 -26.28
C ARG A 9 -6.23 -16.99 -26.40
N MET A 10 -4.96 -16.95 -26.00
CA MET A 10 -4.08 -18.13 -26.03
C MET A 10 -4.56 -19.22 -25.06
N PHE A 11 -5.08 -18.86 -23.87
CA PHE A 11 -5.72 -19.84 -22.97
C PHE A 11 -7.05 -20.38 -23.52
N ARG A 12 -7.83 -19.57 -24.25
CA ARG A 12 -9.13 -20.00 -24.81
C ARG A 12 -9.00 -20.81 -26.11
N ALA A 13 -7.96 -20.59 -26.90
CA ALA A 13 -7.69 -21.28 -28.17
C ALA A 13 -6.78 -22.50 -27.94
N GLY A 14 -7.13 -23.34 -26.96
CA GLY A 14 -6.30 -24.43 -26.48
C GLY A 14 -5.89 -25.44 -27.57
N THR A 15 -4.67 -25.95 -27.43
CA THR A 15 -4.15 -27.25 -27.96
C THR A 15 -4.35 -27.58 -29.45
N GLY A 16 -4.81 -26.65 -30.30
CA GLY A 16 -5.14 -26.94 -31.70
C GLY A 16 -3.98 -26.86 -32.72
N ALA A 17 -3.29 -25.72 -32.83
CA ALA A 17 -2.43 -25.43 -34.01
C ALA A 17 -1.36 -24.33 -33.82
N ALA A 18 -0.82 -24.12 -32.61
CA ALA A 18 0.02 -22.94 -32.31
C ALA A 18 1.18 -23.19 -31.33
N LEU A 19 1.76 -24.40 -31.34
CA LEU A 19 2.77 -24.81 -30.34
C LEU A 19 4.13 -24.09 -30.49
N ASP A 20 4.53 -23.76 -31.72
CA ASP A 20 5.92 -23.42 -32.10
C ASP A 20 6.45 -22.04 -31.65
N ARG A 21 5.74 -21.24 -30.83
CA ARG A 21 6.15 -19.83 -30.61
C ARG A 21 5.87 -19.14 -29.27
N VAL A 22 5.30 -19.79 -28.25
CA VAL A 22 5.15 -19.20 -26.91
C VAL A 22 5.41 -20.23 -25.82
N GLU A 23 6.56 -20.11 -25.17
CA GLU A 23 7.26 -21.19 -24.46
C GLU A 23 6.57 -21.71 -23.19
N ASN A 24 5.74 -20.89 -22.51
CA ASN A 24 4.74 -21.38 -21.54
C ASN A 24 3.68 -20.29 -21.23
N PRO A 25 2.37 -20.53 -21.47
CA PRO A 25 1.35 -19.50 -21.27
C PRO A 25 1.11 -19.16 -19.79
N GLU A 26 1.29 -20.12 -18.87
CA GLU A 26 1.23 -19.89 -17.42
C GLU A 26 2.32 -18.92 -16.94
N MET A 27 3.55 -19.04 -17.48
CA MET A 27 4.67 -18.16 -17.13
C MET A 27 4.39 -16.72 -17.55
N VAL A 28 3.76 -16.51 -18.73
CA VAL A 28 3.37 -15.18 -19.21
C VAL A 28 2.31 -14.55 -18.31
N LEU A 29 1.34 -15.31 -17.78
CA LEU A 29 0.39 -14.80 -16.79
C LEU A 29 1.07 -14.45 -15.46
N GLN A 30 1.95 -15.31 -14.94
CA GLN A 30 2.68 -15.05 -13.70
C GLN A 30 3.56 -13.80 -13.82
N GLN A 31 4.27 -13.62 -14.94
CA GLN A 31 5.05 -12.42 -15.20
C GLN A 31 4.14 -11.19 -15.35
N THR A 32 3.02 -11.28 -16.07
CA THR A 32 2.06 -10.16 -16.17
C THR A 32 1.53 -9.72 -14.80
N VAL A 33 1.27 -10.66 -13.88
CA VAL A 33 0.86 -10.35 -12.50
C VAL A 33 1.99 -9.71 -11.70
N ARG A 34 3.24 -10.14 -11.90
CA ARG A 34 4.44 -9.51 -11.32
C ARG A 34 4.61 -8.08 -11.84
N ASP A 35 4.69 -7.90 -13.16
CA ASP A 35 4.79 -6.59 -13.84
C ASP A 35 3.72 -5.59 -13.37
N MET A 36 2.50 -6.07 -13.11
CA MET A 36 1.42 -5.21 -12.63
C MET A 36 1.55 -4.81 -11.15
N ARG A 37 2.13 -5.67 -10.30
CA ARG A 37 2.42 -5.38 -8.88
C ARG A 37 3.61 -4.44 -8.74
N ASP A 38 4.66 -4.67 -9.53
CA ASP A 38 5.91 -3.91 -9.46
C ASP A 38 5.72 -2.43 -9.88
N ARG A 39 4.68 -2.15 -10.71
CA ARG A 39 4.21 -0.80 -11.05
C ARG A 39 3.42 -0.08 -9.94
N VAL A 40 2.95 -0.77 -8.90
CA VAL A 40 2.17 -0.13 -7.82
C VAL A 40 3.03 0.83 -6.99
N PRO A 41 4.28 0.49 -6.60
CA PRO A 41 5.23 1.46 -6.05
C PRO A 41 5.48 2.68 -6.95
N GLU A 42 5.75 2.49 -8.24
CA GLU A 42 5.98 3.58 -9.20
C GLU A 42 4.79 4.55 -9.27
N LEU A 43 3.57 3.98 -9.31
CA LEU A 43 2.33 4.74 -9.36
C LEU A 43 2.02 5.45 -8.03
N ASN A 44 2.27 4.81 -6.89
CA ASN A 44 2.14 5.45 -5.58
C ASN A 44 3.13 6.62 -5.42
N ASN A 45 4.38 6.46 -5.85
CA ASN A 45 5.39 7.54 -5.83
C ASN A 45 4.97 8.72 -6.73
N SER A 46 4.43 8.42 -7.92
CA SER A 46 3.91 9.43 -8.84
C SER A 46 2.74 10.22 -8.23
N VAL A 47 1.80 9.54 -7.58
CA VAL A 47 0.68 10.18 -6.85
C VAL A 47 1.20 11.02 -5.69
N ALA A 48 2.14 10.50 -4.90
CA ALA A 48 2.73 11.20 -3.76
C ALA A 48 3.44 12.51 -4.18
N GLN A 49 4.11 12.53 -5.34
CA GLN A 49 4.73 13.74 -5.88
C GLN A 49 3.69 14.81 -6.27
N VAL A 50 2.54 14.42 -6.83
CA VAL A 50 1.43 15.34 -7.12
C VAL A 50 0.81 15.88 -5.83
N MET A 51 0.53 15.02 -4.84
CA MET A 51 0.01 15.42 -3.52
C MET A 51 1.00 16.30 -2.74
N ALA A 52 2.31 16.08 -2.87
CA ALA A 52 3.32 16.95 -2.28
C ALA A 52 3.30 18.34 -2.93
N THR A 53 3.11 18.41 -4.25
CA THR A 53 3.00 19.68 -5.00
C THR A 53 1.75 20.46 -4.58
N GLU A 54 0.61 19.80 -4.48
CA GLU A 54 -0.64 20.33 -3.91
C GLU A 54 -0.43 20.89 -2.49
N ARG A 55 0.18 20.11 -1.58
CA ARG A 55 0.41 20.51 -0.18
C ARG A 55 1.41 21.67 -0.04
N LEU A 56 2.41 21.76 -0.92
CA LEU A 56 3.32 22.91 -0.99
C LEU A 56 2.61 24.18 -1.48
N LEU A 57 1.79 24.08 -2.53
CA LEU A 57 0.97 25.18 -3.02
C LEU A 57 -0.03 25.67 -1.96
N LYS A 58 -0.65 24.74 -1.22
CA LYS A 58 -1.55 25.05 -0.10
C LYS A 58 -0.83 25.82 1.00
N LYS A 59 0.32 25.33 1.49
CA LYS A 59 1.12 26.04 2.50
C LYS A 59 1.59 27.42 2.02
N ASN A 60 1.91 27.56 0.73
CA ASN A 60 2.26 28.86 0.15
C ASN A 60 1.06 29.82 0.09
N ASN A 61 -0.15 29.32 -0.22
CA ASN A 61 -1.38 30.10 -0.22
C ASN A 61 -1.73 30.58 1.20
N GLU A 62 -1.69 29.68 2.19
CA GLU A 62 -1.89 29.97 3.61
C GLU A 62 -0.94 31.08 4.08
N ARG A 63 0.38 30.92 3.85
CA ARG A 63 1.42 31.91 4.18
C ARG A 63 1.20 33.27 3.49
N LEU A 64 0.73 33.29 2.24
CA LEU A 64 0.44 34.52 1.52
C LEU A 64 -0.82 35.22 2.06
N SER A 65 -1.82 34.46 2.50
CA SER A 65 -3.02 34.99 3.17
C SER A 65 -2.66 35.63 4.51
N GLU A 66 -1.84 34.97 5.33
CA GLU A 66 -1.29 35.53 6.57
C GLU A 66 -0.51 36.83 6.31
N GLN A 67 0.36 36.84 5.29
CA GLN A 67 1.14 38.00 4.89
C GLN A 67 0.24 39.18 4.45
N VAL A 68 -0.89 38.94 3.79
CA VAL A 68 -1.87 39.98 3.43
C VAL A 68 -2.54 40.59 4.67
N VAL A 69 -2.88 39.79 5.69
CA VAL A 69 -3.50 40.26 6.95
C VAL A 69 -2.50 41.05 7.82
N ASP A 70 -1.25 40.59 7.89
CA ASP A 70 -0.16 41.30 8.58
C ASP A 70 0.16 42.65 7.92
N LEU A 71 0.23 42.70 6.58
CA LEU A 71 0.48 43.94 5.84
C LEU A 71 -0.66 44.96 6.00
N ASP A 72 -1.93 44.53 5.91
CA ASP A 72 -3.09 45.39 6.20
C ASP A 72 -3.05 45.95 7.64
N SER A 73 -2.67 45.12 8.61
CA SER A 73 -2.48 45.53 10.01
C SER A 73 -1.36 46.57 10.17
N LYS A 74 -0.24 46.40 9.46
CA LYS A 74 0.91 47.34 9.42
C LYS A 74 0.58 48.65 8.73
N ILE A 75 -0.24 48.64 7.68
CA ILE A 75 -0.75 49.85 7.02
C ILE A 75 -1.63 50.62 8.01
N LYS A 76 -2.59 49.96 8.65
CA LYS A 76 -3.48 50.56 9.67
C LYS A 76 -2.71 51.15 10.85
N ALA A 77 -1.61 50.51 11.29
CA ALA A 77 -0.72 51.05 12.31
C ALA A 77 0.06 52.28 11.82
N SER A 78 0.62 52.24 10.61
CA SER A 78 1.42 53.33 10.03
C SER A 78 0.61 54.61 9.81
N VAL A 79 -0.62 54.48 9.29
CA VAL A 79 -1.57 55.60 9.13
C VAL A 79 -1.96 56.20 10.49
N LYS A 80 -2.22 55.38 11.52
CA LYS A 80 -2.48 55.87 12.89
C LYS A 80 -1.28 56.62 13.51
N MET A 81 -0.07 56.39 13.02
CA MET A 81 1.14 57.09 13.44
C MET A 81 1.50 58.31 12.55
N GLY A 82 0.68 58.64 11.54
CA GLY A 82 0.96 59.73 10.59
C GLY A 82 2.17 59.46 9.70
N ARG A 83 2.49 58.18 9.44
CA ARG A 83 3.64 57.75 8.62
C ARG A 83 3.18 57.26 7.25
N ASP A 84 2.70 58.20 6.45
CA ASP A 84 2.10 57.94 5.15
C ASP A 84 3.12 57.40 4.12
N ASP A 85 4.40 57.73 4.31
CA ASP A 85 5.55 57.17 3.58
C ASP A 85 5.68 55.65 3.80
N ILE A 86 5.67 55.22 5.07
CA ILE A 86 5.73 53.80 5.46
C ILE A 86 4.44 53.08 5.08
N ALA A 87 3.28 53.73 5.26
CA ALA A 87 1.99 53.17 4.84
C ALA A 87 1.96 52.90 3.33
N THR A 88 2.43 53.84 2.50
CA THR A 88 2.53 53.69 1.04
C THR A 88 3.46 52.54 0.66
N ALA A 89 4.60 52.38 1.34
CA ALA A 89 5.51 51.25 1.11
C ALA A 89 4.86 49.89 1.41
N TYR A 90 4.10 49.78 2.51
CA TYR A 90 3.35 48.55 2.82
C TYR A 90 2.17 48.31 1.86
N ILE A 91 1.50 49.34 1.35
CA ILE A 91 0.44 49.20 0.33
C ILE A 91 1.00 48.56 -0.95
N GLY A 92 2.20 48.95 -1.39
CA GLY A 92 2.87 48.29 -2.53
C GLY A 92 3.18 46.81 -2.27
N GLN A 93 3.62 46.47 -1.06
CA GLN A 93 3.84 45.07 -0.66
C GLN A 93 2.52 44.28 -0.57
N LEU A 94 1.44 44.90 -0.10
CA LEU A 94 0.11 44.30 0.00
C LEU A 94 -0.43 43.93 -1.39
N GLN A 95 -0.34 44.84 -2.36
CA GLN A 95 -0.77 44.59 -3.74
C GLN A 95 0.02 43.44 -4.38
N GLN A 96 1.35 43.39 -4.17
CA GLN A 96 2.16 42.28 -4.66
C GLN A 96 1.77 40.94 -4.00
N ALA A 97 1.58 40.92 -2.68
CA ALA A 97 1.17 39.74 -1.95
C ALA A 97 -0.23 39.24 -2.38
N GLN A 98 -1.17 40.15 -2.68
CA GLN A 98 -2.49 39.82 -3.22
C GLN A 98 -2.41 39.19 -4.63
N LEU A 99 -1.62 39.78 -5.53
CA LEU A 99 -1.40 39.24 -6.87
C LEU A 99 -0.74 37.85 -6.85
N ASP A 100 0.20 37.61 -5.92
CA ASP A 100 0.85 36.31 -5.79
C ASP A 100 -0.04 35.28 -5.07
N LEU A 101 -0.91 35.73 -4.15
CA LEU A 101 -1.95 34.90 -3.53
C LEU A 101 -2.95 34.41 -4.57
N GLU A 102 -3.44 35.29 -5.46
CA GLU A 102 -4.36 34.95 -6.55
C GLU A 102 -3.76 33.92 -7.51
N LYS A 103 -2.52 34.13 -7.98
CA LYS A 103 -1.78 33.17 -8.82
C LYS A 103 -1.62 31.83 -8.12
N THR A 104 -1.28 31.84 -6.82
CA THR A 104 -1.08 30.62 -6.02
C THR A 104 -2.41 29.88 -5.79
N ALA A 105 -3.52 30.61 -5.63
CA ALA A 105 -4.86 30.02 -5.50
C ALA A 105 -5.28 29.28 -6.78
N ALA A 106 -5.09 29.90 -7.96
CA ALA A 106 -5.36 29.25 -9.24
C ALA A 106 -4.47 28.01 -9.46
N GLN A 107 -3.18 28.10 -9.13
CA GLN A 107 -2.26 26.95 -9.18
C GLN A 107 -2.68 25.82 -8.23
N LEU A 108 -3.13 26.16 -7.02
CA LEU A 108 -3.65 25.20 -6.03
C LEU A 108 -4.91 24.49 -6.55
N GLU A 109 -5.86 25.19 -7.16
CA GLU A 109 -7.05 24.56 -7.74
C GLU A 109 -6.68 23.53 -8.82
N TYR A 110 -5.73 23.86 -9.72
CA TYR A 110 -5.23 22.89 -10.69
C TYR A 110 -4.52 21.70 -10.02
N ALA A 111 -3.74 21.93 -8.96
CA ALA A 111 -3.02 20.88 -8.23
C ALA A 111 -3.96 19.94 -7.45
N GLU A 112 -4.98 20.48 -6.76
CA GLU A 112 -6.03 19.68 -6.13
C GLU A 112 -6.76 18.79 -7.15
N ASN A 113 -7.12 19.36 -8.30
CA ASN A 113 -7.81 18.62 -9.36
C ASN A 113 -6.91 17.55 -10.00
N ALA A 114 -5.61 17.80 -10.15
CA ALA A 114 -4.63 16.80 -10.59
C ALA A 114 -4.44 15.68 -9.55
N SER A 115 -4.35 16.03 -8.27
CA SER A 115 -4.23 15.12 -7.13
C SER A 115 -5.43 14.16 -7.02
N LYS A 116 -6.65 14.70 -7.03
CA LYS A 116 -7.91 13.94 -7.05
C LYS A 116 -7.98 12.98 -8.24
N GLN A 117 -7.48 13.39 -9.42
CA GLN A 117 -7.40 12.53 -10.61
C GLN A 117 -6.31 11.44 -10.47
N ALA A 118 -5.14 11.77 -9.93
CA ALA A 118 -4.04 10.83 -9.74
C ALA A 118 -4.41 9.72 -8.76
N LEU A 119 -5.02 10.07 -7.62
CA LEU A 119 -5.59 9.12 -6.65
C LEU A 119 -6.62 8.19 -7.33
N LYS A 120 -7.60 8.77 -8.04
CA LYS A 120 -8.62 8.01 -8.77
C LYS A 120 -8.04 7.09 -9.84
N ALA A 121 -6.98 7.51 -10.54
CA ALA A 121 -6.29 6.67 -11.52
C ALA A 121 -5.57 5.48 -10.84
N ARG A 122 -4.90 5.74 -9.71
CA ARG A 122 -4.23 4.71 -8.89
C ARG A 122 -5.20 3.69 -8.31
N ASP A 123 -6.33 4.12 -7.77
CA ASP A 123 -7.32 3.19 -7.19
C ASP A 123 -8.00 2.34 -8.28
N ASN A 124 -8.34 2.95 -9.42
CA ASN A 124 -8.81 2.21 -10.60
C ASN A 124 -7.77 1.19 -11.10
N TYR A 125 -6.48 1.53 -11.07
CA TYR A 125 -5.39 0.62 -11.43
C TYR A 125 -5.29 -0.56 -10.45
N VAL A 126 -5.32 -0.30 -9.14
CA VAL A 126 -5.27 -1.35 -8.09
C VAL A 126 -6.48 -2.28 -8.16
N VAL A 127 -7.69 -1.77 -8.42
CA VAL A 127 -8.89 -2.60 -8.62
C VAL A 127 -8.75 -3.46 -9.89
N ASN A 128 -8.31 -2.88 -11.01
CA ASN A 128 -8.05 -3.62 -12.25
C ASN A 128 -6.96 -4.69 -12.05
N MET A 129 -5.90 -4.39 -11.30
CA MET A 129 -4.83 -5.35 -10.96
C MET A 129 -5.39 -6.53 -10.16
N LYS A 130 -6.20 -6.27 -9.12
CA LYS A 130 -6.81 -7.33 -8.30
C LYS A 130 -7.70 -8.25 -9.15
N GLN A 131 -8.56 -7.67 -10.00
CA GLN A 131 -9.41 -8.43 -10.93
C GLN A 131 -8.60 -9.30 -11.91
N ARG A 132 -7.57 -8.72 -12.55
CA ARG A 132 -6.70 -9.43 -13.49
C ARG A 132 -5.83 -10.49 -12.81
N THR A 133 -5.44 -10.27 -11.56
CA THR A 133 -4.71 -11.25 -10.75
C THR A 133 -5.59 -12.47 -10.45
N ALA A 134 -6.86 -12.26 -10.09
CA ALA A 134 -7.81 -13.35 -9.88
C ALA A 134 -8.08 -14.13 -11.18
N GLU A 135 -8.32 -13.44 -12.30
CA GLU A 135 -8.49 -14.06 -13.61
C GLU A 135 -7.22 -14.84 -14.04
N ALA A 136 -6.02 -14.30 -13.77
CA ALA A 136 -4.76 -15.01 -14.02
C ALA A 136 -4.65 -16.31 -13.20
N MET A 137 -4.97 -16.27 -11.90
CA MET A 137 -4.91 -17.44 -11.01
C MET A 137 -5.91 -18.52 -11.44
N GLN A 138 -7.13 -18.14 -11.85
CA GLN A 138 -8.12 -19.06 -12.41
C GLN A 138 -7.63 -19.74 -13.69
N LEU A 139 -7.07 -18.96 -14.63
CA LEU A 139 -6.52 -19.48 -15.89
C LEU A 139 -5.32 -20.42 -15.67
N ILE A 140 -4.42 -20.10 -14.72
CA ILE A 140 -3.30 -20.97 -14.34
C ILE A 140 -3.82 -22.28 -13.73
N SER A 141 -4.83 -22.22 -12.86
CA SER A 141 -5.44 -23.42 -12.27
C SER A 141 -6.07 -24.33 -13.34
N ALA A 142 -6.86 -23.74 -14.25
CA ALA A 142 -7.47 -24.47 -15.37
C ALA A 142 -6.43 -25.10 -16.31
N SER A 143 -5.31 -24.41 -16.60
CA SER A 143 -4.20 -24.96 -17.39
C SER A 143 -3.55 -26.18 -16.71
N LYS A 144 -3.35 -26.12 -15.39
CA LYS A 144 -2.82 -27.27 -14.62
C LYS A 144 -3.79 -28.45 -14.62
N GLN A 145 -5.09 -28.20 -14.47
CA GLN A 145 -6.12 -29.25 -14.54
C GLN A 145 -6.18 -29.88 -15.93
N ALA A 146 -6.13 -29.08 -17.00
CA ALA A 146 -6.10 -29.56 -18.38
C ALA A 146 -4.85 -30.39 -18.66
N LYS A 147 -3.65 -29.95 -18.23
CA LYS A 147 -2.41 -30.71 -18.36
C LYS A 147 -2.46 -32.06 -17.62
N LEU A 148 -3.10 -32.13 -16.45
CA LEU A 148 -3.29 -33.39 -15.73
C LEU A 148 -4.24 -34.34 -16.48
N GLN A 149 -5.31 -33.81 -17.09
CA GLN A 149 -6.22 -34.60 -17.94
C GLN A 149 -5.54 -35.09 -19.21
N GLU A 150 -4.74 -34.25 -19.87
CA GLU A 150 -3.95 -34.59 -21.06
C GLU A 150 -2.91 -35.67 -20.74
N GLN A 151 -2.16 -35.52 -19.63
CA GLN A 151 -1.20 -36.53 -19.19
C GLN A 151 -1.88 -37.86 -18.84
N LEU A 152 -3.06 -37.84 -18.21
CA LEU A 152 -3.84 -39.04 -17.93
C LEU A 152 -4.32 -39.71 -19.23
N ALA A 153 -4.83 -38.93 -20.19
CA ALA A 153 -5.28 -39.43 -21.48
C ALA A 153 -4.14 -40.06 -22.30
N GLN A 154 -3.00 -39.36 -22.44
CA GLN A 154 -1.79 -39.88 -23.11
C GLN A 154 -1.27 -41.14 -22.42
N THR A 155 -1.33 -41.20 -21.08
CA THR A 155 -0.98 -42.40 -20.31
C THR A 155 -1.91 -43.55 -20.68
N MET A 156 -3.23 -43.35 -20.70
CA MET A 156 -4.20 -44.39 -21.07
C MET A 156 -4.09 -44.83 -22.54
N GLU A 157 -3.85 -43.91 -23.47
CA GLU A 157 -3.60 -44.22 -24.89
C GLU A 157 -2.33 -45.06 -25.06
N SER A 158 -1.26 -44.78 -24.30
CA SER A 158 -0.05 -45.60 -24.28
C SER A 158 -0.23 -46.99 -23.65
N PHE A 159 -1.35 -47.25 -22.97
CA PHE A 159 -1.70 -48.55 -22.40
C PHE A 159 -2.62 -49.41 -23.27
N ASP A 160 -3.20 -48.89 -24.37
CA ASP A 160 -4.10 -49.64 -25.26
C ASP A 160 -3.35 -50.60 -26.22
N ILE A 161 -2.04 -50.78 -26.03
CA ILE A 161 -1.14 -51.64 -26.82
C ILE A 161 -0.51 -52.73 -25.94
N GLY A 162 -1.34 -53.45 -25.17
CA GLY A 162 -0.91 -54.61 -24.39
C GLY A 162 -2.03 -55.24 -23.55
N ASP A 163 -2.25 -56.55 -23.69
CA ASP A 163 -3.19 -57.31 -22.86
C ASP A 163 -2.62 -57.51 -21.46
N ASP A 164 -2.90 -56.58 -20.54
CA ASP A 164 -2.51 -56.73 -19.13
C ASP A 164 -3.43 -55.97 -18.14
N SER A 165 -4.61 -56.54 -17.88
CA SER A 165 -5.58 -56.00 -16.92
C SER A 165 -5.08 -55.92 -15.47
N SER A 166 -3.97 -56.60 -15.13
CA SER A 166 -3.38 -56.58 -13.79
C SER A 166 -2.68 -55.25 -13.52
N THR A 167 -1.84 -54.82 -14.47
CA THR A 167 -1.06 -53.58 -14.43
C THR A 167 -1.95 -52.33 -14.34
N PHE A 168 -3.15 -52.38 -14.94
CA PHE A 168 -4.11 -51.26 -14.90
C PHE A 168 -4.60 -50.95 -13.48
N ASN A 169 -4.92 -51.97 -12.66
CA ASN A 169 -5.39 -51.74 -11.29
C ASN A 169 -4.28 -51.22 -10.37
N GLU A 170 -3.05 -51.75 -10.49
CA GLU A 170 -1.91 -51.20 -9.75
C GLU A 170 -1.60 -49.75 -10.13
N MET A 171 -1.67 -49.42 -11.42
CA MET A 171 -1.40 -48.06 -11.90
C MET A 171 -2.51 -47.10 -11.50
N ARG A 172 -3.78 -47.54 -11.53
CA ARG A 172 -4.90 -46.79 -10.97
C ARG A 172 -4.68 -46.48 -9.50
N GLU A 173 -4.33 -47.48 -8.69
CA GLU A 173 -4.09 -47.26 -7.26
C GLU A 173 -2.86 -46.36 -7.00
N LYS A 174 -1.80 -46.48 -7.82
CA LYS A 174 -0.64 -45.57 -7.77
C LYS A 174 -1.01 -44.12 -8.16
N ILE A 175 -1.91 -43.92 -9.13
CA ILE A 175 -2.41 -42.60 -9.54
C ILE A 175 -3.32 -42.03 -8.46
N ASP A 176 -4.30 -42.79 -7.96
CA ASP A 176 -5.21 -42.37 -6.89
C ASP A 176 -4.42 -42.02 -5.60
N ARG A 177 -3.43 -42.83 -5.22
CA ARG A 177 -2.49 -42.50 -4.12
C ARG A 177 -1.67 -41.23 -4.41
N ARG A 178 -1.27 -40.96 -5.67
CA ARG A 178 -0.56 -39.72 -6.06
C ARG A 178 -1.45 -38.48 -6.03
N VAL A 179 -2.69 -38.59 -6.50
CA VAL A 179 -3.69 -37.52 -6.46
C VAL A 179 -4.03 -37.21 -5.00
N ALA A 180 -4.39 -38.22 -4.20
CA ALA A 180 -4.65 -38.05 -2.78
C ALA A 180 -3.43 -37.46 -2.02
N ALA A 181 -2.20 -37.86 -2.36
CA ALA A 181 -0.99 -37.27 -1.76
C ALA A 181 -0.71 -35.84 -2.24
N ALA A 182 -1.14 -35.46 -3.44
CA ALA A 182 -1.04 -34.09 -3.95
C ALA A 182 -2.12 -33.19 -3.35
N GLU A 183 -3.36 -33.67 -3.23
CA GLU A 183 -4.46 -32.99 -2.53
C GLU A 183 -4.16 -32.84 -1.04
N ALA A 184 -3.66 -33.89 -0.37
CA ALA A 184 -3.21 -33.80 1.02
C ALA A 184 -2.05 -32.80 1.18
N LYS A 185 -1.11 -32.72 0.22
CA LYS A 185 -0.06 -31.68 0.23
C LYS A 185 -0.59 -30.28 -0.03
N LEU A 186 -1.64 -30.12 -0.84
CA LEU A 186 -2.31 -28.84 -1.04
C LEU A 186 -3.08 -28.43 0.21
N GLN A 187 -3.83 -29.36 0.84
CA GLN A 187 -4.55 -29.14 2.09
C GLN A 187 -3.60 -28.81 3.25
N LEU A 188 -2.52 -29.59 3.44
CA LEU A 188 -1.46 -29.26 4.39
C LEU A 188 -0.76 -27.94 4.04
N GLY A 189 -0.66 -27.61 2.75
CA GLY A 189 -0.20 -26.30 2.27
C GLY A 189 -1.07 -25.16 2.77
N THR A 190 -2.38 -25.21 2.50
CA THR A 190 -3.37 -24.25 3.03
C THR A 190 -3.37 -24.23 4.56
N SER A 191 -3.51 -25.37 5.23
CA SER A 191 -3.49 -25.44 6.70
C SER A 191 -2.18 -24.92 7.29
N SER A 192 -1.03 -25.02 6.60
CA SER A 192 0.22 -24.40 7.07
C SER A 192 0.28 -22.89 6.87
N VAL A 193 -0.52 -22.33 5.96
CA VAL A 193 -0.72 -20.88 5.77
C VAL A 193 -1.80 -20.37 6.73
N ASP A 194 -2.89 -21.11 6.90
CA ASP A 194 -3.98 -20.78 7.84
C ASP A 194 -3.50 -20.88 9.30
N ASN A 195 -2.73 -21.91 9.67
CA ASN A 195 -2.08 -21.98 10.98
C ASN A 195 -1.10 -20.82 11.18
N LYS A 196 -0.28 -20.48 10.18
CA LYS A 196 0.60 -19.30 10.26
C LYS A 196 -0.17 -17.99 10.36
N MET A 197 -1.35 -17.90 9.74
CA MET A 197 -2.24 -16.75 9.91
C MET A 197 -2.75 -16.68 11.35
N GLN A 198 -3.21 -17.81 11.92
CA GLN A 198 -3.67 -17.89 13.31
C GLN A 198 -2.56 -17.68 14.34
N ASP A 199 -1.33 -18.12 14.04
CA ASP A 199 -0.15 -17.87 14.87
C ASP A 199 0.23 -16.37 14.84
N ILE A 200 0.18 -15.73 13.67
CA ILE A 200 0.38 -14.27 13.54
C ILE A 200 -0.76 -13.47 14.21
N GLU A 201 -2.02 -13.92 14.07
CA GLU A 201 -3.17 -13.30 14.76
C GLU A 201 -3.09 -13.47 16.29
N ARG A 202 -2.55 -14.61 16.76
CA ARG A 202 -2.24 -14.83 18.18
C ARG A 202 -1.10 -13.97 18.67
N GLU A 203 0.01 -13.90 17.94
CA GLU A 203 1.16 -13.08 18.33
C GLU A 203 0.79 -11.58 18.33
N ALA A 204 -0.03 -11.14 17.38
CA ALA A 204 -0.63 -9.80 17.39
C ALA A 204 -1.59 -9.58 18.56
N MET A 205 -2.40 -10.56 18.94
CA MET A 205 -3.25 -10.49 20.15
C MET A 205 -2.41 -10.47 21.44
N ASP A 206 -1.36 -11.28 21.56
CA ASP A 206 -0.48 -11.31 22.73
C ASP A 206 0.31 -9.99 22.88
N ILE A 207 0.72 -9.35 21.77
CA ILE A 207 1.26 -7.99 21.78
C ILE A 207 0.21 -6.99 22.30
N GLN A 208 -1.03 -7.02 21.77
CA GLN A 208 -2.10 -6.14 22.25
C GLN A 208 -2.53 -6.41 23.70
N LEU A 209 -2.41 -7.66 24.17
CA LEU A 209 -2.67 -8.05 25.56
C LEU A 209 -1.54 -7.59 26.48
N GLN A 210 -0.28 -7.71 26.06
CA GLN A 210 0.86 -7.17 26.81
C GLN A 210 0.78 -5.64 26.92
N ASP A 211 0.44 -4.94 25.84
CA ASP A 211 0.31 -3.48 25.80
C ASP A 211 -0.82 -3.00 26.74
N LYS A 212 -2.00 -3.67 26.71
CA LYS A 212 -3.08 -3.43 27.69
C LYS A 212 -2.72 -3.81 29.12
N LEU A 213 -1.88 -4.82 29.33
CA LEU A 213 -1.40 -5.19 30.67
C LEU A 213 -0.37 -4.16 31.18
N LEU A 214 0.37 -3.52 30.26
CA LEU A 214 1.24 -2.38 30.52
C LEU A 214 0.42 -1.14 30.92
N SER A 215 -0.63 -0.81 30.17
CA SER A 215 -1.54 0.30 30.52
C SER A 215 -2.23 0.06 31.86
N TYR A 216 -2.75 -1.15 32.12
CA TYR A 216 -3.31 -1.51 33.44
C TYR A 216 -2.28 -1.42 34.58
N LYS A 217 -0.99 -1.72 34.33
CA LYS A 217 0.07 -1.55 35.34
C LYS A 217 0.44 -0.09 35.58
N GLN A 218 0.33 0.77 34.56
CA GLN A 218 0.45 2.22 34.70
C GLN A 218 -0.74 2.81 35.48
N GLU A 219 -1.97 2.45 35.11
CA GLU A 219 -3.20 2.84 35.82
C GLU A 219 -3.23 2.39 37.29
N MET A 220 -2.68 1.21 37.60
CA MET A 220 -2.55 0.71 38.98
C MET A 220 -1.26 1.16 39.70
N GLY A 221 -0.41 1.99 39.08
CA GLY A 221 0.80 2.54 39.71
C GLY A 221 1.86 1.51 40.13
N LEU A 222 1.93 0.36 39.46
CA LEU A 222 2.73 -0.80 39.87
C LEU A 222 4.11 -0.93 39.18
N LEU A 223 4.57 0.13 38.50
CA LEU A 223 5.92 0.23 37.94
C LEU A 223 6.83 1.01 38.91
N GLY A 224 7.59 0.27 39.73
CA GLY A 224 8.51 0.85 40.72
C GLY A 224 9.82 1.37 40.12
N GLU A 225 10.40 2.38 40.77
CA GLU A 225 11.64 3.04 40.34
C GLU A 225 12.92 2.24 40.67
N GLY A 226 13.89 2.24 39.76
CA GLY A 226 15.32 2.37 40.13
C GLY A 226 16.30 1.20 39.90
N SER A 227 17.37 1.52 39.16
CA SER A 227 18.71 0.87 39.12
C SER A 227 18.82 -0.53 38.48
N SER A 228 19.62 -0.76 37.41
CA SER A 228 21.11 -0.77 37.35
C SER A 228 21.78 -1.67 38.41
N LYS A 229 22.81 -2.49 38.12
CA LYS A 229 23.83 -2.50 37.04
C LYS A 229 24.51 -3.90 37.03
N ASP A 230 25.47 -4.36 36.21
CA ASP A 230 26.26 -4.02 34.97
C ASP A 230 26.54 -5.44 34.34
N THR A 231 27.31 -5.82 33.30
CA THR A 231 28.39 -5.40 32.39
C THR A 231 28.19 -6.27 31.11
N LYS A 232 28.29 -5.90 29.81
CA LYS A 232 28.98 -4.83 29.04
C LYS A 232 30.25 -5.32 28.29
N GLN A 233 30.12 -5.60 26.98
CA GLN A 233 31.19 -5.77 25.96
C GLN A 233 30.54 -5.80 24.55
N ILE A 234 31.01 -5.17 23.45
CA ILE A 234 32.04 -4.14 23.17
C ILE A 234 31.60 -3.31 21.92
N SER A 235 32.00 -2.02 21.83
CA SER A 235 32.12 -1.11 20.63
C SER A 235 30.98 -1.09 19.57
N ALA A 236 30.22 -0.01 19.33
CA ALA A 236 30.57 1.40 18.98
C ALA A 236 31.26 1.55 17.60
N GLY A 237 30.90 2.51 16.73
CA GLY A 237 29.87 3.58 16.80
C GLY A 237 29.54 4.12 15.38
N GLU A 238 28.98 5.31 15.13
CA GLU A 238 28.44 6.39 15.99
C GLU A 238 27.53 7.32 15.10
N GLU A 239 27.08 8.49 15.62
CA GLU A 239 26.17 9.48 14.97
C GLU A 239 24.71 9.02 14.75
N GLU A 240 23.64 9.84 14.79
CA GLU A 240 23.23 11.09 15.49
C GLU A 240 21.72 11.29 15.14
N ASN A 241 20.92 12.20 15.70
CA ASN A 241 20.53 12.42 17.10
C ASN A 241 19.12 13.11 17.11
N THR A 242 18.36 13.02 18.22
CA THR A 242 17.17 13.86 18.60
C THR A 242 16.21 14.44 17.53
N SER A 243 14.89 14.15 17.63
CA SER A 243 13.88 15.12 18.14
C SER A 243 12.41 14.80 17.78
N GLU A 244 11.65 14.04 18.59
CA GLU A 244 10.17 13.94 18.44
C GLU A 244 9.36 14.00 19.76
N GLU A 245 9.87 13.53 20.89
CA GLU A 245 9.05 13.36 22.12
C GLU A 245 8.53 14.66 22.78
N LYS A 246 9.03 15.85 22.39
CA LYS A 246 8.47 17.13 22.86
C LYS A 246 7.25 17.63 22.08
N SER A 247 6.83 16.90 21.04
CA SER A 247 5.72 17.30 20.16
C SER A 247 4.34 16.88 20.66
N THR A 248 4.26 15.81 21.45
CA THR A 248 3.00 15.12 21.78
C THR A 248 2.29 15.71 23.01
N GLU A 249 3.02 15.97 24.10
CA GLU A 249 2.44 16.58 25.32
C GLU A 249 1.83 17.96 25.05
N ALA A 250 2.46 18.76 24.18
CA ALA A 250 1.98 20.09 23.81
C ALA A 250 0.63 20.07 23.06
N LEU A 251 0.32 18.99 22.34
CA LEU A 251 -0.93 18.85 21.58
C LEU A 251 -2.10 18.34 22.43
N LEU A 252 -1.82 17.56 23.48
CA LEU A 252 -2.84 17.08 24.42
C LEU A 252 -3.34 18.22 25.33
N ALA A 253 -2.44 19.07 25.82
CA ALA A 253 -2.79 20.19 26.71
C ALA A 253 -3.71 21.24 26.08
N GLU A 254 -3.67 21.44 24.77
CA GLU A 254 -4.55 22.38 24.07
C GLU A 254 -5.92 21.76 23.73
N ALA A 255 -6.00 20.42 23.59
CA ALA A 255 -7.25 19.72 23.33
C ALA A 255 -8.24 19.78 24.51
N GLU A 256 -7.76 19.66 25.75
CA GLU A 256 -8.63 19.74 26.95
C GLU A 256 -9.25 21.13 27.15
N LYS A 257 -8.53 22.21 26.80
CA LYS A 257 -9.06 23.58 26.89
C LYS A 257 -10.28 23.81 26.00
N LEU A 258 -10.32 23.20 24.82
CA LEU A 258 -11.39 23.41 23.84
C LEU A 258 -12.68 22.65 24.21
N LEU A 259 -12.62 21.66 25.10
CA LEU A 259 -13.79 20.87 25.54
C LEU A 259 -14.55 21.46 26.74
N ASN A 260 -13.90 22.28 27.57
CA ASN A 260 -14.51 22.92 28.75
C ASN A 260 -14.94 24.39 28.52
N GLY A 261 -14.82 24.91 27.29
CA GLY A 261 -15.01 26.34 26.99
C GLY A 261 -16.39 26.78 26.48
N SER A 262 -17.32 25.85 26.18
CA SER A 262 -18.63 26.17 25.59
C SER A 262 -19.76 25.94 26.59
N GLY A 263 -20.01 26.91 27.48
CA GLY A 263 -20.92 26.73 28.62
C GLY A 263 -21.56 27.98 29.25
N GLU A 264 -21.42 29.17 28.64
CA GLU A 264 -22.17 30.40 28.95
C GLU A 264 -22.62 31.10 27.65
#